data_AF-A0A2V5M6X3-F1
#
_entry.id   AF-A0A2V5M6X3-F1
#
_cell.length_a   1.000
_cell.length_b   1.000
_cell.length_c   1.000
_cell.angle_alpha   90.00
_cell.angle_beta   90.00
_cell.angle_gamma   90.00
#
_symmetry.space_group_name_H-M   'P 1'
#
loop_
_entity.id
_entity.type
_entity.pdbx_description
1 polymer ?
#
loop_
_entity_poly.entity_id
_entity_poly.type
_entity_poly.pdbx_seq_one_letter_code
_entity_poly.pdbx_strand_id
1 'polypeptide(L)'
;QTVAGKPLPTEPLEKYDNAPAIAAPIKAISPALISQFDSYTSYQVNVDANGNNRVGDAANEPSICVDRNNPNRMSIGWRQFNSVTSNFREAGFAYTTNGGTRWIAPGVLQNNVFRSDPVLNSDTTGRFFYLSLLQNFFDDLWRSMNGGQSWTALAPADGGDKQWFTIDNTNSSGHGFQYQCWSTDGNNYGGRQFTRSTNDGLTWMNPINIPNSPAWGTLDVDFNGNVFIGGVNLSTGRIWCVRSTNAKNGAVVPTFDQSRAVNLGGNIIFAEPINPEGLVGQVFLAVDRSGTSTNNNVYMLASVQPSGFTNGSEVMFVR
;
A
#
# COMPACT_ATOMS: atom_id res chain seq x y z
N GLN A 1 34.59 4.73 14.28
CA GLN A 1 33.64 5.83 14.03
C GLN A 1 32.47 5.20 13.27
N THR A 2 31.30 5.05 13.89
CA THR A 2 30.11 4.54 13.19
C THR A 2 29.78 5.51 12.06
N VAL A 3 29.74 5.02 10.83
CA VAL A 3 29.32 5.82 9.67
C VAL A 3 27.90 6.31 9.97
N ALA A 4 27.68 7.62 9.92
CA ALA A 4 26.34 8.17 10.11
C ALA A 4 25.43 7.63 9.00
N GLY A 5 24.26 7.10 9.36
CA GLY A 5 23.28 6.62 8.40
C GLY A 5 22.84 7.74 7.46
N LYS A 6 22.58 7.40 6.18
CA LYS A 6 22.09 8.36 5.19
C LYS A 6 20.72 8.90 5.65
N PRO A 7 20.51 10.23 5.64
CA PRO A 7 19.20 10.80 5.93
C PRO A 7 18.13 10.23 4.99
N LEU A 8 16.92 10.05 5.50
CA LEU A 8 15.78 9.69 4.67
C LEU A 8 15.42 10.86 3.76
N PRO A 9 15.10 10.62 2.46
CA PRO A 9 14.62 11.69 1.59
C PRO A 9 13.33 12.31 2.14
N THR A 10 13.19 13.62 1.95
CA THR A 10 12.01 14.42 2.32
C THR A 10 11.35 15.08 1.11
N GLU A 11 11.74 14.64 -0.08
CA GLU A 11 11.30 15.14 -1.38
C GLU A 11 10.50 14.03 -2.09
N PRO A 12 9.55 14.39 -2.98
CA PRO A 12 8.72 13.41 -3.68
C PRO A 12 9.55 12.28 -4.29
N LEU A 13 9.13 11.04 -4.04
CA LEU A 13 9.81 9.85 -4.56
C LEU A 13 9.33 9.53 -5.98
N GLU A 14 8.04 9.73 -6.29
CA GLU A 14 7.56 9.51 -7.64
C GLU A 14 7.90 10.64 -8.62
N LYS A 15 8.53 10.26 -9.75
CA LYS A 15 8.91 11.17 -10.85
C LYS A 15 8.65 10.54 -12.20
N TYR A 16 8.28 11.35 -13.21
CA TYR A 16 7.97 10.84 -14.55
C TYR A 16 9.04 9.92 -15.16
N ASP A 17 10.32 10.23 -14.96
CA ASP A 17 11.44 9.42 -15.47
C ASP A 17 12.05 8.49 -14.40
N ASN A 18 11.23 7.56 -13.87
CA ASN A 18 11.71 6.48 -13.02
C ASN A 18 11.56 5.15 -13.76
N ALA A 19 12.70 4.57 -14.16
CA ALA A 19 12.74 3.27 -14.80
C ALA A 19 12.40 2.16 -13.79
N PRO A 20 11.87 1.01 -14.23
CA PRO A 20 11.76 -0.15 -13.36
C PRO A 20 13.15 -0.61 -12.89
N ALA A 21 13.22 -1.13 -11.67
CA ALA A 21 14.44 -1.77 -11.18
C ALA A 21 14.85 -2.91 -12.12
N ILE A 22 16.13 -2.94 -12.50
CA ILE A 22 16.66 -3.97 -13.41
C ILE A 22 16.86 -5.27 -12.64
N ALA A 23 15.83 -6.12 -12.60
CA ALA A 23 15.97 -7.53 -12.25
C ALA A 23 16.51 -8.33 -13.46
N ALA A 24 17.02 -9.54 -13.23
CA ALA A 24 17.41 -10.43 -14.33
C ALA A 24 16.19 -10.68 -15.24
N PRO A 25 16.19 -10.18 -16.50
CA PRO A 25 14.99 -10.21 -17.31
C PRO A 25 14.67 -11.64 -17.73
N ILE A 26 13.37 -11.97 -17.74
CA ILE A 26 12.90 -13.21 -18.35
C ILE A 26 13.22 -13.17 -19.84
N LYS A 27 14.06 -14.12 -20.30
CA LYS A 27 14.57 -14.16 -21.68
C LYS A 27 13.76 -15.05 -22.62
N ALA A 28 12.81 -15.84 -22.11
CA ALA A 28 12.02 -16.77 -22.89
C ALA A 28 10.61 -16.94 -22.32
N ILE A 29 9.66 -17.23 -23.21
CA ILE A 29 8.27 -17.54 -22.83
C ILE A 29 8.23 -18.92 -22.17
N SER A 30 7.55 -19.01 -21.03
CA SER A 30 7.25 -20.24 -20.29
C SER A 30 5.88 -20.12 -19.63
N PRO A 31 5.26 -21.23 -19.18
CA PRO A 31 4.12 -21.15 -18.28
C PRO A 31 4.42 -20.27 -17.05
N ALA A 32 3.36 -19.73 -16.43
CA ALA A 32 3.45 -18.97 -15.18
C ALA A 32 4.30 -19.68 -14.13
N LEU A 33 5.22 -18.96 -13.49
CA LEU A 33 6.05 -19.50 -12.42
C LEU A 33 5.17 -19.93 -11.24
N ILE A 34 5.38 -21.18 -10.80
CA ILE A 34 4.89 -21.70 -9.53
C ILE A 34 6.12 -21.96 -8.67
N SER A 35 6.22 -21.25 -7.55
CA SER A 35 7.33 -21.40 -6.60
C SER A 35 6.81 -21.98 -5.30
N GLN A 36 7.50 -22.98 -4.77
CA GLN A 36 7.17 -23.60 -3.49
C GLN A 36 8.29 -23.36 -2.48
N PHE A 37 7.89 -22.95 -1.27
CA PHE A 37 8.78 -22.83 -0.13
C PHE A 37 8.04 -23.41 1.09
N ASP A 38 8.53 -24.55 1.59
CA ASP A 38 7.84 -25.36 2.60
C ASP A 38 6.35 -25.58 2.25
N SER A 39 5.44 -25.19 3.15
CA SER A 39 3.99 -25.30 2.93
C SER A 39 3.40 -24.19 2.07
N TYR A 40 4.18 -23.19 1.67
CA TYR A 40 3.70 -22.03 0.92
C TYR A 40 3.91 -22.22 -0.58
N THR A 41 2.89 -21.89 -1.38
CA THR A 41 2.96 -21.87 -2.84
C THR A 41 2.67 -20.47 -3.35
N SER A 42 3.57 -19.94 -4.17
CA SER A 42 3.41 -18.66 -4.86
C SER A 42 3.11 -18.90 -6.34
N TYR A 43 2.15 -18.14 -6.87
CA TYR A 43 1.75 -18.19 -8.27
C TYR A 43 2.05 -16.85 -8.93
N GLN A 44 2.67 -16.87 -10.11
CA GLN A 44 2.85 -15.66 -10.90
C GLN A 44 1.50 -15.08 -11.36
N VAL A 45 1.37 -13.76 -11.24
CA VAL A 45 0.10 -13.03 -11.50
C VAL A 45 0.12 -12.23 -12.80
N ASN A 46 1.27 -11.68 -13.17
CA ASN A 46 1.50 -10.90 -14.39
C ASN A 46 1.75 -11.86 -15.57
N VAL A 47 0.67 -12.43 -16.08
CA VAL A 47 0.69 -13.45 -17.15
C VAL A 47 0.06 -12.95 -18.43
N ASP A 48 0.45 -13.51 -19.58
CA ASP A 48 -0.21 -13.26 -20.86
C ASP A 48 -1.62 -13.92 -20.94
N ALA A 49 -2.31 -13.74 -22.06
CA ALA A 49 -3.65 -14.32 -22.27
C ALA A 49 -3.68 -15.86 -22.24
N ASN A 50 -2.54 -16.51 -22.44
CA ASN A 50 -2.39 -17.97 -22.39
C ASN A 50 -1.97 -18.47 -21.00
N GLY A 51 -1.72 -17.57 -20.03
CA GLY A 51 -1.21 -17.93 -18.71
C GLY A 51 0.31 -18.18 -18.69
N ASN A 52 1.05 -17.67 -19.67
CA ASN A 52 2.50 -17.69 -19.68
C ASN A 52 3.08 -16.45 -19.02
N ASN A 53 4.35 -16.49 -18.65
CA ASN A 53 5.12 -15.29 -18.34
C ASN A 53 5.18 -14.33 -19.54
N ARG A 54 5.60 -13.09 -19.28
CA ARG A 54 5.77 -12.06 -20.32
C ARG A 54 7.25 -11.69 -20.44
N VAL A 55 7.83 -11.83 -21.62
CA VAL A 55 9.23 -11.46 -21.89
C VAL A 55 9.36 -9.93 -21.90
N GLY A 56 10.34 -9.42 -21.15
CA GLY A 56 10.62 -7.98 -21.05
C GLY A 56 9.59 -7.19 -20.23
N ASP A 57 8.66 -7.86 -19.56
CA ASP A 57 7.69 -7.23 -18.65
C ASP A 57 8.37 -6.65 -17.42
N ALA A 58 7.80 -5.54 -16.93
CA ALA A 58 8.26 -4.89 -15.71
C ALA A 58 7.06 -4.36 -14.92
N ALA A 59 7.03 -4.75 -13.65
CA ALA A 59 5.97 -4.41 -12.71
C ALA A 59 6.55 -4.34 -11.29
N ASN A 60 6.05 -3.42 -10.48
CA ASN A 60 6.42 -3.33 -9.06
C ASN A 60 5.29 -2.70 -8.22
N GLU A 61 5.54 -2.54 -6.91
CA GLU A 61 4.60 -1.95 -5.94
C GLU A 61 3.22 -2.62 -5.95
N PRO A 62 3.13 -3.96 -5.80
CA PRO A 62 1.85 -4.64 -5.84
C PRO A 62 1.06 -4.46 -4.54
N SER A 63 -0.26 -4.47 -4.66
CA SER A 63 -1.18 -4.67 -3.54
C SER A 63 -2.34 -5.58 -3.94
N ILE A 64 -2.89 -6.31 -2.97
CA ILE A 64 -3.90 -7.35 -3.20
C ILE A 64 -5.14 -7.12 -2.32
N CYS A 65 -6.32 -7.37 -2.87
CA CYS A 65 -7.56 -7.50 -2.11
C CYS A 65 -8.25 -8.83 -2.37
N VAL A 66 -9.05 -9.26 -1.40
CA VAL A 66 -9.70 -10.59 -1.36
C VAL A 66 -11.15 -10.39 -0.97
N ASP A 67 -12.08 -10.95 -1.72
CA ASP A 67 -13.50 -10.91 -1.36
C ASP A 67 -13.71 -11.67 -0.05
N ARG A 68 -14.12 -10.94 0.98
CA ARG A 68 -14.37 -11.46 2.32
C ARG A 68 -15.49 -12.51 2.34
N ASN A 69 -16.42 -12.43 1.39
CA ASN A 69 -17.55 -13.34 1.29
C ASN A 69 -17.27 -14.52 0.34
N ASN A 70 -16.21 -14.43 -0.47
CA ASN A 70 -15.81 -15.48 -1.39
C ASN A 70 -14.31 -15.43 -1.68
N PRO A 71 -13.45 -16.08 -0.87
CA PRO A 71 -12.00 -16.04 -1.02
C PRO A 71 -11.47 -16.58 -2.36
N ASN A 72 -12.32 -17.22 -3.18
CA ASN A 72 -11.94 -17.57 -4.55
C ASN A 72 -11.76 -16.34 -5.44
N ARG A 73 -12.35 -15.19 -5.08
CA ARG A 73 -12.25 -13.93 -5.80
C ARG A 73 -11.20 -13.05 -5.15
N MET A 74 -10.15 -12.75 -5.89
CA MET A 74 -9.09 -11.84 -5.46
C MET A 74 -8.67 -10.98 -6.64
N SER A 75 -8.14 -9.80 -6.36
CA SER A 75 -7.50 -8.96 -7.37
C SER A 75 -6.20 -8.38 -6.82
N ILE A 76 -5.21 -8.32 -7.68
CA ILE A 76 -3.90 -7.72 -7.39
C ILE A 76 -3.67 -6.61 -8.40
N GLY A 77 -3.27 -5.44 -7.93
CA GLY A 77 -2.84 -4.31 -8.75
C GLY A 77 -1.36 -4.03 -8.53
N TRP A 78 -0.73 -3.39 -9.51
CA TRP A 78 0.70 -3.05 -9.48
C TRP A 78 0.97 -1.88 -10.43
N ARG A 79 2.11 -1.22 -10.23
CA ARG A 79 2.62 -0.25 -11.20
C ARG A 79 3.21 -1.01 -12.39
N GLN A 80 2.59 -0.86 -13.55
CA GLN A 80 2.91 -1.57 -14.80
C GLN A 80 3.71 -0.67 -15.73
N PHE A 81 4.81 -1.17 -16.28
CA PHE A 81 5.57 -0.50 -17.34
C PHE A 81 5.34 -1.19 -18.68
N ASN A 82 5.56 -0.51 -19.81
CA ASN A 82 5.48 -1.17 -21.11
C ASN A 82 6.56 -2.26 -21.29
N SER A 83 7.74 -2.03 -20.70
CA SER A 83 8.84 -3.00 -20.66
C SER A 83 9.88 -2.59 -19.62
N VAL A 84 10.86 -3.46 -19.38
CA VAL A 84 12.08 -3.19 -18.60
C VAL A 84 12.92 -2.01 -19.12
N THR A 85 12.62 -1.48 -20.32
CA THR A 85 13.30 -0.30 -20.90
C THR A 85 12.41 0.94 -20.95
N SER A 86 11.23 0.91 -20.32
CA SER A 86 10.27 2.01 -20.34
C SER A 86 10.16 2.66 -18.96
N ASN A 87 10.11 3.99 -18.93
CA ASN A 87 9.86 4.76 -17.69
C ASN A 87 8.38 5.08 -17.49
N PHE A 88 7.59 4.99 -18.56
CA PHE A 88 6.16 5.27 -18.49
C PHE A 88 5.47 4.11 -17.79
N ARG A 89 4.57 4.45 -16.87
CA ARG A 89 3.82 3.47 -16.08
C ARG A 89 2.35 3.77 -15.96
N GLU A 90 1.61 2.71 -15.73
CA GLU A 90 0.17 2.66 -15.65
C GLU A 90 -0.25 1.74 -14.50
N ALA A 91 -1.54 1.75 -14.19
CA ALA A 91 -2.12 0.90 -13.15
C ALA A 91 -2.49 -0.46 -13.73
N GLY A 92 -1.60 -1.45 -13.61
CA GLY A 92 -1.86 -2.84 -13.99
C GLY A 92 -2.78 -3.54 -12.99
N PHE A 93 -3.49 -4.56 -13.46
CA PHE A 93 -4.23 -5.46 -12.57
C PHE A 93 -4.41 -6.88 -13.14
N ALA A 94 -4.61 -7.82 -12.23
CA ALA A 94 -5.08 -9.17 -12.51
C ALA A 94 -6.13 -9.58 -11.49
N TYR A 95 -6.89 -10.60 -11.83
CA TYR A 95 -7.87 -11.22 -10.95
C TYR A 95 -7.79 -12.74 -11.00
N THR A 96 -8.37 -13.36 -9.99
CA THR A 96 -8.58 -14.80 -9.88
C THR A 96 -10.02 -15.10 -9.49
N THR A 97 -10.49 -16.27 -9.89
CA THR A 97 -11.80 -16.82 -9.50
C THR A 97 -11.66 -18.20 -8.85
N ASN A 98 -10.43 -18.61 -8.53
CA ASN A 98 -10.10 -19.93 -7.98
C ASN A 98 -9.04 -19.85 -6.85
N GLY A 99 -9.12 -18.79 -6.04
CA GLY A 99 -8.35 -18.69 -4.80
C GLY A 99 -6.86 -18.46 -5.04
N GLY A 100 -6.50 -17.81 -6.15
CA GLY A 100 -5.14 -17.43 -6.48
C GLY A 100 -4.29 -18.50 -7.15
N THR A 101 -4.86 -19.67 -7.48
CA THR A 101 -4.13 -20.76 -8.18
C THR A 101 -3.98 -20.51 -9.69
N ARG A 102 -4.82 -19.64 -10.27
CA ARG A 102 -4.67 -19.10 -11.63
C ARG A 102 -5.10 -17.64 -11.66
N TRP A 103 -4.37 -16.86 -12.45
CA TRP A 103 -4.61 -15.42 -12.64
C TRP A 103 -4.93 -15.09 -14.10
N ILE A 104 -5.75 -14.06 -14.28
CA ILE A 104 -6.09 -13.46 -15.57
C ILE A 104 -5.72 -11.99 -15.47
N ALA A 105 -4.88 -11.51 -16.39
CA ALA A 105 -4.40 -10.12 -16.42
C ALA A 105 -4.93 -9.39 -17.67
N PRO A 106 -6.06 -8.66 -17.56
CA PRO A 106 -6.70 -7.99 -18.70
C PRO A 106 -5.90 -6.81 -19.27
N GLY A 107 -4.98 -6.24 -18.49
CA GLY A 107 -4.19 -5.07 -18.86
C GLY A 107 -4.14 -4.05 -17.74
N VAL A 108 -4.36 -2.79 -18.09
CA VAL A 108 -4.28 -1.63 -17.18
C VAL A 108 -5.66 -0.98 -16.98
N LEU A 109 -5.83 -0.20 -15.91
CA LEU A 109 -7.07 0.54 -15.62
C LEU A 109 -7.42 1.53 -16.73
N GLN A 110 -6.42 2.21 -17.27
CA GLN A 110 -6.59 3.27 -18.26
C GLN A 110 -5.34 3.39 -19.13
N ASN A 111 -5.48 3.15 -20.43
CA ASN A 111 -4.38 3.23 -21.39
C ASN A 111 -3.87 4.68 -21.56
N ASN A 112 -2.55 4.79 -21.67
CA ASN A 112 -1.77 6.01 -21.84
C ASN A 112 -1.98 7.06 -20.75
N VAL A 113 -2.34 6.65 -19.53
CA VAL A 113 -2.45 7.55 -18.38
C VAL A 113 -1.48 7.13 -17.29
N PHE A 114 -0.61 8.07 -16.90
CA PHE A 114 0.32 7.84 -15.80
C PHE A 114 -0.46 7.44 -14.56
N ARG A 115 -0.12 6.28 -14.01
CA ARG A 115 -0.67 5.80 -12.74
C ARG A 115 0.38 5.04 -11.93
N SER A 116 0.40 5.29 -10.62
CA SER A 116 1.34 4.69 -9.67
C SER A 116 0.64 4.27 -8.38
N ASP A 117 1.43 3.67 -7.47
CA ASP A 117 1.15 3.44 -6.07
C ASP A 117 -0.21 2.75 -5.82
N PRO A 118 -0.46 1.60 -6.47
CA PRO A 118 -1.77 0.99 -6.39
C PRO A 118 -2.01 0.41 -5.00
N VAL A 119 -3.13 0.79 -4.39
CA VAL A 119 -3.60 0.21 -3.14
C VAL A 119 -4.97 -0.38 -3.36
N LEU A 120 -5.13 -1.68 -3.10
CA LEU A 120 -6.38 -2.38 -3.25
C LEU A 120 -6.96 -2.76 -1.90
N ASN A 121 -8.29 -2.65 -1.76
CA ASN A 121 -9.02 -3.14 -0.60
C ASN A 121 -10.41 -3.63 -1.02
N SER A 122 -11.12 -4.29 -0.11
CA SER A 122 -12.45 -4.83 -0.35
C SER A 122 -13.33 -4.62 0.86
N ASP A 123 -14.60 -4.31 0.63
CA ASP A 123 -15.56 -4.13 1.71
C ASP A 123 -16.32 -5.42 2.09
N THR A 124 -17.13 -5.34 3.14
CA THR A 124 -18.01 -6.44 3.61
C THR A 124 -19.10 -6.84 2.62
N THR A 125 -19.35 -6.06 1.57
CA THR A 125 -20.34 -6.38 0.52
C THR A 125 -19.71 -7.11 -0.68
N GLY A 126 -18.38 -7.29 -0.68
CA GLY A 126 -17.63 -7.91 -1.78
C GLY A 126 -17.30 -6.95 -2.92
N ARG A 127 -17.46 -5.62 -2.71
CA ARG A 127 -16.97 -4.61 -3.66
C ARG A 127 -15.47 -4.44 -3.47
N PHE A 128 -14.74 -4.33 -4.57
CA PHE A 128 -13.30 -4.03 -4.51
C PHE A 128 -13.06 -2.56 -4.87
N PHE A 129 -12.01 -2.01 -4.31
CA PHE A 129 -11.56 -0.64 -4.49
C PHE A 129 -10.09 -0.63 -4.87
N TYR A 130 -9.72 0.24 -5.80
CA TYR A 130 -8.35 0.43 -6.28
C TYR A 130 -8.06 1.93 -6.26
N LEU A 131 -7.20 2.34 -5.34
CA LEU A 131 -6.68 3.70 -5.21
C LEU A 131 -5.41 3.83 -6.05
N SER A 132 -5.27 4.89 -6.82
CA SER A 132 -4.16 5.07 -7.75
C SER A 132 -3.74 6.53 -7.90
N LEU A 133 -2.44 6.77 -7.76
CA LEU A 133 -1.79 8.07 -7.88
C LEU A 133 -1.61 8.49 -9.34
N LEU A 134 -1.90 9.76 -9.63
CA LEU A 134 -1.65 10.44 -10.91
C LEU A 134 -0.32 11.21 -10.89
N GLN A 135 0.18 11.58 -12.07
CA GLN A 135 1.45 12.31 -12.22
C GLN A 135 1.49 13.66 -11.46
N ASN A 136 0.33 14.27 -11.26
CA ASN A 136 0.17 15.54 -10.55
C ASN A 136 -0.08 15.36 -9.04
N PHE A 137 0.16 14.17 -8.49
CA PHE A 137 0.02 13.85 -7.07
C PHE A 137 -1.41 13.97 -6.51
N PHE A 138 -2.42 13.83 -7.38
CA PHE A 138 -3.79 13.50 -6.95
C PHE A 138 -4.03 12.01 -7.11
N ASP A 139 -5.03 11.49 -6.41
CA ASP A 139 -5.44 10.10 -6.53
C ASP A 139 -6.80 9.98 -7.21
N ASP A 140 -7.05 8.84 -7.85
CA ASP A 140 -8.39 8.40 -8.20
C ASP A 140 -8.74 7.12 -7.45
N LEU A 141 -10.01 6.99 -7.07
CA LEU A 141 -10.56 5.73 -6.59
C LEU A 141 -11.37 5.06 -7.69
N TRP A 142 -11.11 3.77 -7.90
CA TRP A 142 -11.82 2.91 -8.82
C TRP A 142 -12.56 1.82 -8.04
N ARG A 143 -13.68 1.34 -8.60
CA ARG A 143 -14.48 0.29 -7.97
C ARG A 143 -14.75 -0.87 -8.92
N SER A 144 -14.72 -2.08 -8.39
CA SER A 144 -15.17 -3.29 -9.07
C SER A 144 -16.36 -3.92 -8.33
N MET A 145 -17.35 -4.36 -9.10
CA MET A 145 -18.55 -5.05 -8.62
C MET A 145 -18.54 -6.55 -8.97
N ASN A 146 -17.47 -7.04 -9.59
CA ASN A 146 -17.38 -8.40 -10.12
C ASN A 146 -16.08 -9.12 -9.70
N GLY A 147 -15.53 -8.77 -8.53
CA GLY A 147 -14.33 -9.41 -7.99
C GLY A 147 -13.03 -9.02 -8.71
N GLY A 148 -12.94 -7.79 -9.22
CA GLY A 148 -11.74 -7.25 -9.87
C GLY A 148 -11.57 -7.62 -11.34
N GLN A 149 -12.58 -8.24 -11.96
CA GLN A 149 -12.53 -8.57 -13.40
C GLN A 149 -12.56 -7.32 -14.28
N SER A 150 -13.32 -6.32 -13.85
CA SER A 150 -13.33 -4.99 -14.46
C SER A 150 -13.49 -3.92 -13.38
N TRP A 151 -13.06 -2.71 -13.73
CA TRP A 151 -13.02 -1.55 -12.84
C TRP A 151 -13.71 -0.36 -13.50
N THR A 152 -14.34 0.48 -12.70
CA THR A 152 -14.94 1.74 -13.14
C THR A 152 -14.43 2.85 -12.24
N ALA A 153 -14.02 3.97 -12.83
CA ALA A 153 -13.63 5.15 -12.07
C ALA A 153 -14.82 5.59 -11.20
N LEU A 154 -14.58 5.74 -9.90
CA LEU A 154 -15.61 6.12 -8.95
C LEU A 154 -15.64 7.64 -8.77
N ALA A 155 -14.52 8.20 -8.33
CA ALA A 155 -14.32 9.63 -8.10
C ALA A 155 -12.83 9.93 -7.88
N PRO A 156 -12.41 11.20 -8.01
CA PRO A 156 -11.14 11.65 -7.45
C PRO A 156 -11.08 11.39 -5.94
N ALA A 157 -9.90 11.06 -5.44
CA ALA A 157 -9.60 10.95 -4.02
C ALA A 157 -8.59 12.02 -3.60
N ASP A 158 -8.81 12.62 -2.44
CA ASP A 158 -7.77 13.43 -1.82
C ASP A 158 -6.68 12.50 -1.31
N GLY A 159 -5.43 12.76 -1.71
CA GLY A 159 -4.31 11.84 -1.45
C GLY A 159 -2.94 12.39 -1.83
N GLY A 160 -2.00 11.50 -2.12
CA GLY A 160 -0.63 11.87 -2.46
C GLY A 160 0.35 10.71 -2.40
N ASP A 161 1.61 10.97 -2.72
CA ASP A 161 2.65 9.95 -2.91
C ASP A 161 2.82 9.01 -1.70
N LYS A 162 2.99 7.71 -2.01
CA LYS A 162 3.02 6.60 -1.06
C LYS A 162 1.76 6.52 -0.18
N GLN A 163 0.59 6.78 -0.78
CA GLN A 163 -0.69 6.60 -0.12
C GLN A 163 -0.96 5.16 0.27
N TRP A 164 -1.69 4.98 1.37
CA TRP A 164 -2.35 3.75 1.78
C TRP A 164 -3.76 4.09 2.25
N PHE A 165 -4.71 3.17 2.04
CA PHE A 165 -6.06 3.30 2.58
C PHE A 165 -6.56 2.01 3.20
N THR A 166 -7.45 2.15 4.17
CA THR A 166 -8.20 1.05 4.77
C THR A 166 -9.69 1.37 4.80
N ILE A 167 -10.51 0.32 4.82
CA ILE A 167 -11.96 0.41 4.95
C ILE A 167 -12.34 -0.15 6.31
N ASP A 168 -13.11 0.60 7.09
CA ASP A 168 -13.70 0.09 8.32
C ASP A 168 -14.73 -0.99 7.99
N ASN A 169 -14.29 -2.23 8.01
CA ASN A 169 -15.10 -3.41 7.80
C ASN A 169 -15.66 -3.98 9.12
N THR A 170 -15.53 -3.26 10.23
CA THR A 170 -15.99 -3.69 11.56
C THR A 170 -17.43 -3.24 11.80
N ASN A 171 -18.06 -3.68 12.89
CA ASN A 171 -19.40 -3.23 13.27
C ASN A 171 -19.39 -1.89 14.03
N SER A 172 -18.34 -1.08 13.89
CA SER A 172 -18.24 0.22 14.54
C SER A 172 -19.22 1.25 13.93
N SER A 173 -19.35 2.41 14.59
CA SER A 173 -20.10 3.54 14.02
C SER A 173 -19.51 4.10 12.72
N GLY A 174 -18.26 3.76 12.42
CA GLY A 174 -17.55 4.14 11.20
C GLY A 174 -17.62 3.09 10.11
N HIS A 175 -18.42 2.01 10.25
CA HIS A 175 -18.55 0.97 9.24
C HIS A 175 -18.73 1.54 7.82
N GLY A 176 -17.91 1.08 6.89
CA GLY A 176 -17.88 1.53 5.49
C GLY A 176 -17.10 2.83 5.26
N PHE A 177 -16.65 3.52 6.31
CA PHE A 177 -15.75 4.67 6.14
C PHE A 177 -14.41 4.20 5.60
N GLN A 178 -13.83 5.05 4.76
CA GLN A 178 -12.51 4.82 4.18
C GLN A 178 -11.55 5.85 4.76
N TYR A 179 -10.40 5.41 5.23
CA TYR A 179 -9.36 6.26 5.79
C TYR A 179 -8.13 6.15 4.90
N GLN A 180 -7.51 7.29 4.60
CA GLN A 180 -6.32 7.34 3.75
C GLN A 180 -5.23 8.14 4.43
N CYS A 181 -3.98 7.68 4.30
CA CYS A 181 -2.80 8.45 4.67
C CYS A 181 -1.67 8.34 3.64
N TRP A 182 -0.80 9.35 3.56
CA TRP A 182 0.29 9.44 2.58
C TRP A 182 1.49 10.25 3.13
N SER A 183 2.52 10.48 2.30
CA SER A 183 3.73 11.21 2.68
C SER A 183 3.51 12.72 2.81
N THR A 184 4.35 13.43 3.57
CA THR A 184 4.27 14.90 3.68
C THR A 184 4.70 15.62 2.39
N ASP A 185 5.53 14.96 1.61
CA ASP A 185 5.94 15.32 0.26
C ASP A 185 5.02 14.66 -0.79
N GLY A 186 5.16 15.07 -2.05
CA GLY A 186 4.41 14.47 -3.16
C GLY A 186 2.89 14.57 -3.00
N ASN A 187 2.38 15.70 -2.50
CA ASN A 187 0.94 15.95 -2.37
C ASN A 187 0.62 17.44 -2.57
N ASN A 188 -0.66 17.74 -2.82
CA ASN A 188 -1.15 19.09 -3.11
C ASN A 188 -1.74 19.82 -1.89
N TYR A 189 -1.46 19.34 -0.66
CA TYR A 189 -2.15 19.79 0.56
C TYR A 189 -1.23 20.46 1.57
N GLY A 190 -0.02 20.85 1.18
CA GLY A 190 0.90 21.60 2.05
C GLY A 190 1.37 20.78 3.25
N GLY A 191 1.66 19.49 3.04
CA GLY A 191 2.19 18.60 4.07
C GLY A 191 1.15 17.90 4.94
N ARG A 192 -0.15 18.11 4.71
CA ARG A 192 -1.24 17.36 5.37
C ARG A 192 -1.30 15.94 4.78
N GLN A 193 -1.61 14.95 5.62
CA GLN A 193 -1.33 13.53 5.36
C GLN A 193 -2.52 12.59 5.59
N PHE A 194 -3.69 13.11 5.99
CA PHE A 194 -4.82 12.25 6.31
C PHE A 194 -6.13 12.81 5.77
N THR A 195 -6.93 11.92 5.19
CA THR A 195 -8.34 12.19 4.89
C THR A 195 -9.22 10.98 5.19
N ARG A 196 -10.53 11.21 5.17
CA ARG A 196 -11.59 10.22 5.37
C ARG A 196 -12.72 10.44 4.37
N SER A 197 -13.23 9.35 3.83
CA SER A 197 -14.53 9.32 3.17
C SER A 197 -15.57 8.63 4.05
N THR A 198 -16.77 9.18 4.08
CA THR A 198 -17.93 8.62 4.81
C THR A 198 -19.05 8.14 3.86
N ASN A 199 -18.78 8.09 2.56
CA ASN A 199 -19.76 7.79 1.51
C ASN A 199 -19.15 6.93 0.39
N ASP A 200 -18.57 5.79 0.77
CA ASP A 200 -17.99 4.81 -0.16
C ASP A 200 -16.86 5.35 -1.05
N GLY A 201 -16.13 6.39 -0.61
CA GLY A 201 -15.03 6.97 -1.37
C GLY A 201 -15.45 7.98 -2.44
N LEU A 202 -16.73 8.39 -2.47
CA LEU A 202 -17.24 9.39 -3.43
C LEU A 202 -16.73 10.80 -3.14
N THR A 203 -16.64 11.16 -1.86
CA THR A 203 -16.06 12.45 -1.43
C THR A 203 -15.18 12.25 -0.22
N TRP A 204 -14.19 13.13 -0.08
CA TRP A 204 -13.21 13.11 0.99
C TRP A 204 -13.25 14.42 1.77
N MET A 205 -12.98 14.37 3.07
CA MET A 205 -12.84 15.58 3.86
C MET A 205 -11.54 16.31 3.49
N ASN A 206 -11.49 17.62 3.75
CA ASN A 206 -10.24 18.38 3.64
C ASN A 206 -9.11 17.70 4.43
N PRO A 207 -7.94 17.45 3.81
CA PRO A 207 -6.84 16.80 4.51
C PRO A 207 -6.40 17.53 5.77
N ILE A 208 -5.93 16.78 6.75
CA ILE A 208 -5.41 17.26 8.05
C ILE A 208 -4.00 16.72 8.34
N ASN A 209 -3.33 17.34 9.30
CA ASN A 209 -2.03 16.89 9.78
C ASN A 209 -2.14 15.71 10.75
N ILE A 210 -1.13 14.85 10.75
CA ILE A 210 -0.95 13.77 11.72
C ILE A 210 0.20 14.18 12.66
N PRO A 211 0.06 14.05 14.00
CA PRO A 211 1.15 14.31 14.93
C PRO A 211 2.39 13.44 14.64
N ASN A 212 3.58 14.05 14.71
CA ASN A 212 4.86 13.42 14.37
C ASN A 212 4.98 12.92 12.93
N SER A 213 4.04 13.25 12.04
CA SER A 213 4.10 13.02 10.59
C SER A 213 4.67 11.66 10.15
N PRO A 214 4.10 10.54 10.60
CA PRO A 214 4.49 9.23 10.08
C PRO A 214 4.23 9.17 8.56
N ALA A 215 5.25 8.82 7.79
CA ALA A 215 5.20 8.56 6.35
C ALA A 215 5.68 7.12 6.07
N TRP A 216 5.53 6.68 4.82
CA TRP A 216 5.98 5.37 4.35
C TRP A 216 5.55 4.19 5.23
N GLY A 217 4.26 4.21 5.58
CA GLY A 217 3.66 3.11 6.31
C GLY A 217 2.18 2.98 6.04
N THR A 218 1.53 2.09 6.78
CA THR A 218 0.14 1.71 6.55
C THR A 218 -0.75 2.04 7.74
N LEU A 219 -2.05 1.81 7.56
CA LEU A 219 -3.09 2.07 8.56
C LEU A 219 -4.10 0.93 8.61
N ASP A 220 -4.68 0.73 9.79
CA ASP A 220 -5.73 -0.26 10.00
C ASP A 220 -6.68 0.21 11.12
N VAL A 221 -7.80 -0.49 11.27
CA VAL A 221 -8.89 -0.16 12.19
C VAL A 221 -9.09 -1.30 13.18
N ASP A 222 -9.20 -0.95 14.47
CA ASP A 222 -9.56 -1.93 15.50
C ASP A 222 -11.04 -2.28 15.51
N PHE A 223 -11.44 -3.28 16.29
CA PHE A 223 -12.83 -3.72 16.39
C PHE A 223 -13.81 -2.60 16.81
N ASN A 224 -13.32 -1.55 17.47
CA ASN A 224 -14.12 -0.43 17.94
C ASN A 224 -14.18 0.73 16.93
N GLY A 225 -13.56 0.62 15.76
CA GLY A 225 -13.48 1.69 14.76
C GLY A 225 -12.40 2.73 15.04
N ASN A 226 -11.46 2.47 15.94
CA ASN A 226 -10.34 3.38 16.16
C ASN A 226 -9.31 3.18 15.03
N VAL A 227 -8.86 4.28 14.44
CA VAL A 227 -7.90 4.27 13.34
C VAL A 227 -6.48 4.33 13.90
N PHE A 228 -5.61 3.44 13.43
CA PHE A 228 -4.19 3.43 13.75
C PHE A 228 -3.36 3.64 12.49
N ILE A 229 -2.33 4.49 12.58
CA ILE A 229 -1.41 4.75 11.47
C ILE A 229 0.01 4.51 11.97
N GLY A 230 0.76 3.70 11.24
CA GLY A 230 2.16 3.40 11.49
C GLY A 230 3.04 4.00 10.40
N GLY A 231 4.21 4.51 10.75
CA GLY A 231 5.15 5.03 9.76
C GLY A 231 6.39 5.62 10.39
N VAL A 232 7.28 6.16 9.55
CA VAL A 232 8.52 6.80 9.96
C VAL A 232 8.44 8.31 9.72
N ASN A 233 8.90 9.09 10.70
CA ASN A 233 9.08 10.52 10.50
C ASN A 233 10.37 10.76 9.70
N LEU A 234 10.25 11.34 8.51
CA LEU A 234 11.36 11.45 7.56
C LEU A 234 12.52 12.33 8.06
N SER A 235 12.23 13.35 8.87
CA SER A 235 13.24 14.27 9.40
C SER A 235 14.01 13.69 10.59
N THR A 236 13.37 12.86 11.41
CA THR A 236 13.96 12.32 12.65
C THR A 236 14.36 10.85 12.55
N GLY A 237 13.90 10.13 11.52
CA GLY A 237 14.05 8.68 11.37
C GLY A 237 13.26 7.86 12.40
N ARG A 238 12.47 8.50 13.27
CA ARG A 238 11.73 7.83 14.34
C ARG A 238 10.47 7.18 13.80
N ILE A 239 10.22 5.92 14.18
CA ILE A 239 8.99 5.21 13.87
C ILE A 239 7.91 5.57 14.90
N TRP A 240 6.70 5.79 14.42
CA TRP A 240 5.54 6.20 15.21
C TRP A 240 4.32 5.31 14.93
N CYS A 241 3.53 5.10 15.97
CA CYS A 241 2.16 4.62 15.90
C CYS A 241 1.23 5.70 16.46
N VAL A 242 0.30 6.19 15.67
CA VAL A 242 -0.69 7.17 16.08
C VAL A 242 -2.09 6.58 16.04
N ARG A 243 -2.98 7.08 16.90
CA ARG A 243 -4.38 6.65 16.99
C ARG A 243 -5.32 7.82 16.90
N SER A 244 -6.44 7.61 16.22
CA SER A 244 -7.64 8.44 16.33
C SER A 244 -8.82 7.59 16.81
N THR A 245 -9.41 7.94 17.95
CA THR A 245 -10.63 7.29 18.46
C THR A 245 -11.92 7.90 17.89
N ASN A 246 -11.86 9.09 17.28
CA ASN A 246 -13.01 9.82 16.76
C ASN A 246 -13.11 9.86 15.24
N ALA A 247 -12.14 9.28 14.51
CA ALA A 247 -12.20 9.16 13.05
C ALA A 247 -13.44 8.41 12.53
N LYS A 248 -14.01 7.51 13.33
CA LYS A 248 -15.30 6.83 13.05
C LYS A 248 -16.55 7.71 13.17
N ASN A 249 -16.44 8.96 13.62
CA ASN A 249 -17.57 9.87 13.74
C ASN A 249 -17.61 10.82 12.53
N GLY A 250 -18.55 10.61 11.62
CA GLY A 250 -18.69 11.39 10.39
C GLY A 250 -19.01 12.88 10.60
N ALA A 251 -19.49 13.26 11.79
CA ALA A 251 -19.87 14.64 12.11
C ALA A 251 -18.72 15.51 12.63
N VAL A 252 -17.51 14.94 12.81
CA VAL A 252 -16.35 15.67 13.32
C VAL A 252 -15.16 15.60 12.37
N VAL A 253 -14.29 16.60 12.46
CA VAL A 253 -12.92 16.52 11.94
C VAL A 253 -12.12 15.64 12.90
N PRO A 254 -11.51 14.54 12.44
CA PRO A 254 -10.75 13.65 13.30
C PRO A 254 -9.58 14.36 14.00
N THR A 255 -9.28 13.90 15.20
CA THR A 255 -8.06 14.25 15.93
C THR A 255 -7.32 12.98 16.30
N PHE A 256 -6.01 13.07 16.46
CA PHE A 256 -5.17 11.97 16.89
C PHE A 256 -4.86 12.12 18.38
N ASP A 257 -5.55 11.34 19.20
CA ASP A 257 -5.51 11.40 20.66
C ASP A 257 -4.34 10.60 21.27
N GLN A 258 -3.63 9.82 20.46
CA GLN A 258 -2.40 9.13 20.87
C GLN A 258 -1.34 9.20 19.77
N SER A 259 -0.08 9.40 20.16
CA SER A 259 1.08 9.31 19.29
C SER A 259 2.25 8.72 20.08
N ARG A 260 2.68 7.50 19.72
CA ARG A 260 3.67 6.71 20.48
C ARG A 260 4.86 6.38 19.60
N ALA A 261 6.05 6.70 20.08
CA ALA A 261 7.29 6.26 19.44
C ALA A 261 7.42 4.74 19.56
N VAL A 262 7.82 4.10 18.47
CA VAL A 262 7.96 2.64 18.35
C VAL A 262 9.42 2.31 18.09
N ASN A 263 9.93 1.29 18.79
CA ASN A 263 11.30 0.82 18.64
C ASN A 263 11.29 -0.58 18.02
N LEU A 264 11.64 -0.68 16.73
CA LEU A 264 11.82 -1.96 16.03
C LEU A 264 13.25 -2.51 16.16
N GLY A 265 14.09 -1.94 17.04
CA GLY A 265 15.49 -2.37 17.21
C GLY A 265 16.46 -1.84 16.16
N GLY A 266 15.99 -1.03 15.22
CA GLY A 266 16.78 -0.52 14.11
C GLY A 266 16.14 0.70 13.43
N ASN A 267 16.75 1.12 12.31
CA ASN A 267 16.30 2.25 11.52
C ASN A 267 15.75 1.80 10.16
N ILE A 268 14.74 2.51 9.66
CA ILE A 268 14.35 2.43 8.25
C ILE A 268 15.48 3.01 7.41
N ILE A 269 15.83 2.31 6.31
CA ILE A 269 16.90 2.71 5.40
C ILE A 269 16.39 2.73 3.96
N PHE A 270 17.04 3.56 3.15
CA PHE A 270 16.64 3.88 1.78
C PHE A 270 17.86 3.82 0.85
N ALA A 271 17.63 3.43 -0.41
CA ALA A 271 18.64 3.36 -1.46
C ALA A 271 19.79 2.39 -1.19
N GLU A 272 19.46 1.21 -0.65
CA GLU A 272 20.40 0.12 -0.53
C GLU A 272 20.53 -0.67 -1.85
N PRO A 273 21.61 -1.44 -2.08
CA PRO A 273 21.81 -2.17 -3.33
C PRO A 273 20.65 -3.09 -3.75
N ILE A 274 19.88 -3.61 -2.79
CA ILE A 274 18.70 -4.46 -3.06
C ILE A 274 17.50 -3.66 -3.59
N ASN A 275 17.41 -2.37 -3.25
CA ASN A 275 16.38 -1.45 -3.73
C ASN A 275 16.95 -0.02 -3.84
N PRO A 276 17.74 0.28 -4.89
CA PRO A 276 18.53 1.52 -4.98
C PRO A 276 17.71 2.81 -5.01
N GLU A 277 16.43 2.72 -5.36
CA GLU A 277 15.51 3.86 -5.49
C GLU A 277 14.39 3.83 -4.44
N GLY A 278 14.42 2.87 -3.51
CA GLY A 278 13.33 2.68 -2.57
C GLY A 278 13.78 2.20 -1.19
N LEU A 279 12.79 1.82 -0.39
CA LEU A 279 12.99 1.30 0.95
C LEU A 279 13.40 -0.15 0.91
N VAL A 280 14.24 -0.57 1.85
CA VAL A 280 14.48 -2.02 2.07
C VAL A 280 13.26 -2.69 2.70
N GLY A 281 12.44 -1.93 3.41
CA GLY A 281 11.13 -2.37 3.89
C GLY A 281 10.24 -1.19 4.24
N GLN A 282 8.96 -1.34 3.95
CA GLN A 282 7.92 -0.41 4.36
C GLN A 282 7.47 -0.73 5.80
N VAL A 283 7.00 0.29 6.53
CA VAL A 283 6.40 0.09 7.85
C VAL A 283 4.97 -0.40 7.71
N PHE A 284 4.72 -1.68 7.97
CA PHE A 284 3.38 -2.25 8.00
C PHE A 284 2.79 -2.16 9.42
N LEU A 285 1.53 -1.78 9.48
CA LEU A 285 0.67 -1.84 10.67
C LEU A 285 -0.54 -2.72 10.37
N ALA A 286 -0.86 -3.62 11.30
CA ALA A 286 -2.06 -4.44 11.26
C ALA A 286 -2.67 -4.53 12.66
N VAL A 287 -4.01 -4.57 12.74
CA VAL A 287 -4.73 -4.77 13.99
C VAL A 287 -5.35 -6.16 14.02
N ASP A 288 -5.10 -6.89 15.12
CA ASP A 288 -5.74 -8.19 15.32
C ASP A 288 -7.23 -8.03 15.58
N ARG A 289 -8.04 -8.66 14.75
CA ARG A 289 -9.50 -8.71 14.84
C ARG A 289 -10.02 -10.14 14.95
N SER A 290 -9.20 -11.05 15.46
CA SER A 290 -9.50 -12.49 15.59
C SER A 290 -10.59 -12.81 16.60
N GLY A 291 -10.96 -11.87 17.48
CA GLY A 291 -11.87 -12.13 18.60
C GLY A 291 -11.24 -12.98 19.72
N THR A 292 -9.94 -13.24 19.66
CA THR A 292 -9.21 -14.03 20.68
C THR A 292 -8.64 -13.11 21.78
N SER A 293 -7.81 -13.66 22.67
CA SER A 293 -7.15 -12.89 23.73
C SER A 293 -6.24 -11.74 23.24
N THR A 294 -5.84 -11.77 21.97
CA THR A 294 -5.01 -10.73 21.35
C THR A 294 -5.82 -9.71 20.54
N ASN A 295 -7.16 -9.81 20.55
CA ASN A 295 -8.03 -8.91 19.82
C ASN A 295 -7.76 -7.44 20.19
N ASN A 296 -7.68 -6.58 19.17
CA ASN A 296 -7.25 -5.19 19.20
C ASN A 296 -5.78 -4.93 19.55
N ASN A 297 -4.92 -5.96 19.61
CA ASN A 297 -3.48 -5.72 19.58
C ASN A 297 -3.10 -5.08 18.24
N VAL A 298 -2.26 -4.06 18.30
CA VAL A 298 -1.70 -3.39 17.13
C VAL A 298 -0.31 -3.96 16.91
N TYR A 299 -0.04 -4.47 15.71
CA TYR A 299 1.26 -5.03 15.34
C TYR A 299 1.91 -4.11 14.33
N MET A 300 3.21 -3.89 14.48
CA MET A 300 4.02 -3.19 13.49
C MET A 300 5.20 -4.05 13.05
N LEU A 301 5.48 -4.05 11.76
CA LEU A 301 6.55 -4.82 11.14
C LEU A 301 7.26 -3.97 10.09
N ALA A 302 8.59 -4.06 10.02
CA ALA A 302 9.38 -3.49 8.94
C ALA A 302 10.73 -4.21 8.82
N SER A 303 11.33 -4.16 7.63
CA SER A 303 12.76 -4.41 7.49
C SER A 303 13.52 -3.18 7.99
N VAL A 304 14.41 -3.35 8.97
CA VAL A 304 15.23 -2.28 9.55
C VAL A 304 16.70 -2.66 9.55
N GLN A 305 17.59 -1.68 9.46
CA GLN A 305 19.00 -1.89 9.81
C GLN A 305 19.13 -1.96 11.34
N PRO A 306 19.53 -3.11 11.91
CA PRO A 306 19.62 -3.24 13.36
C PRO A 306 20.63 -2.27 13.96
N SER A 307 20.39 -1.87 15.20
CA SER A 307 21.26 -0.95 15.91
C SER A 307 22.69 -1.51 16.04
N GLY A 308 23.69 -0.72 15.63
CA GLY A 308 25.10 -1.13 15.66
C GLY A 308 25.59 -1.82 14.38
N PHE A 309 24.71 -2.08 13.42
CA PHE A 309 25.07 -2.62 12.11
C PHE A 309 25.29 -1.48 11.12
N THR A 310 26.17 -1.71 10.13
CA THR A 310 26.46 -0.76 9.05
C THR A 310 26.02 -1.26 7.67
N ASN A 311 25.47 -2.47 7.60
CA ASN A 311 24.93 -3.07 6.40
C ASN A 311 23.83 -4.10 6.76
N GLY A 312 23.08 -4.52 5.75
CA GLY A 312 22.01 -5.49 5.92
C GLY A 312 20.74 -4.91 6.56
N SER A 313 19.70 -5.72 6.57
CA SER A 313 18.43 -5.42 7.24
C SER A 313 17.80 -6.71 7.74
N GLU A 314 17.07 -6.59 8.85
CA GLU A 314 16.31 -7.68 9.45
C GLU A 314 14.83 -7.31 9.50
N VAL A 315 13.96 -8.30 9.31
CA VAL A 315 12.53 -8.12 9.51
C VAL A 315 12.24 -8.15 10.99
N MET A 316 11.81 -7.00 11.53
CA MET A 316 11.53 -6.81 12.94
C MET A 316 10.05 -6.58 13.15
N PHE A 317 9.52 -7.06 14.27
CA PHE A 317 8.11 -6.90 14.63
C PHE A 317 7.96 -6.49 16.11
N VAL A 318 6.91 -5.72 16.39
CA VAL A 318 6.50 -5.33 17.75
C VAL A 318 4.98 -5.28 17.87
N ARG A 319 4.51 -5.22 19.12
CA ARG A 319 3.11 -5.08 19.51
C ARG A 319 2.96 -3.96 20.55
#